data_AF-A0A5C5X0J1-F1
#
_entry.id   AF-A0A5C5X0J1-F1
#
_cell.length_a   1.000
_cell.length_b   1.000
_cell.length_c   1.000
_cell.angle_alpha   90.00
_cell.angle_beta   90.00
_cell.angle_gamma   90.00
#
_symmetry.space_group_name_H-M   'P 1'
#
loop_
_entity.id
_entity.type
_entity.pdbx_description
1 polymer ?
#
loop_
_entity_poly.entity_id
_entity_poly.type
_entity_poly.pdbx_seq_one_letter_code
_entity_poly.pdbx_strand_id
1 'polypeptide(L)'
;MAEDDEERGRTGTGLSVVVPCFNEAGTVKATLVSVRQSLPGAEIIVVDDGSTDLSSSIVLSLAQELDLRVIIRDTNGGKGTAVRDGTAVATGQFIAIQDADLEYDPVDLAALHADALGSNNRQKPDAVFYGSRYLSSGKSPGGHFVAYWAVRMVAIVQWVLYGYWLSDPLTCYKLLPTRLLRQLNLSSTGFELCTEMNAKLFRRGISIVESQISYRPRSFEEGKKIRSADFFRLVFVLLKWRFAPVSPHSETYCVPVASRFYVITRLAVGCLLMVAGLAKATAGQPMLLATQWVAPSSIVIAWGVFECLLGWVTLTFVAHGPLHRLLLVMISVFASLLLLQWAHGATQCQCLGSVGLPIQAMIGLDFVVCVCLILQRGWWSRTSSMPPGLLGEVANYARFILPVLLAAAVLGFGSPRSAIGYLAGSSVLVKSQEQFAGRVEPGDTATTAFELRNASNKSVRVLGAKGSCRCIAIDDLPLTLAPKETESIRIHLVAGPTAGIQHESAELLFDDSTSTLMLGVTALVHPNP
;
A
#
# COMPACT_ATOMS: atom_id res chain seq x y z
N MET A 1 -16.23 -44.32 -24.27
CA MET A 1 -17.64 -43.94 -24.56
C MET A 1 -18.01 -42.55 -24.04
N ALA A 2 -17.53 -42.10 -22.87
CA ALA A 2 -17.79 -40.71 -22.42
C ALA A 2 -16.80 -39.66 -22.97
N GLU A 3 -15.63 -40.09 -23.49
CA GLU A 3 -14.64 -39.18 -24.10
C GLU A 3 -14.91 -38.93 -25.61
N ASP A 4 -15.62 -39.85 -26.29
CA ASP A 4 -15.88 -39.75 -27.73
C ASP A 4 -17.08 -38.83 -28.09
N ASP A 5 -17.93 -38.48 -27.11
CA ASP A 5 -19.08 -37.60 -27.31
C ASP A 5 -18.71 -36.10 -27.19
N GLU A 6 -17.57 -35.73 -26.60
CA GLU A 6 -17.10 -34.33 -26.55
C GLU A 6 -16.49 -33.85 -27.88
N GLU A 7 -15.99 -34.75 -28.73
CA GLU A 7 -15.41 -34.38 -30.02
C GLU A 7 -16.46 -34.13 -31.12
N ARG A 8 -17.67 -34.66 -30.99
CA ARG A 8 -18.69 -34.65 -32.06
C ARG A 8 -19.58 -33.40 -32.14
N GLY A 9 -19.42 -32.43 -31.23
CA GLY A 9 -20.18 -31.16 -31.24
C GLY A 9 -19.41 -29.90 -31.66
N ARG A 10 -18.13 -30.03 -32.04
CA ARG A 10 -17.15 -28.94 -32.05
C ARG A 10 -17.03 -28.16 -33.38
N THR A 11 -18.13 -27.99 -34.12
CA THR A 11 -18.14 -27.23 -35.39
C THR A 11 -18.53 -25.76 -35.26
N GLY A 12 -18.86 -25.28 -34.06
CA GLY A 12 -18.97 -23.86 -33.75
C GLY A 12 -17.66 -23.31 -33.18
N THR A 13 -17.39 -22.01 -33.31
CA THR A 13 -16.14 -21.38 -32.81
C THR A 13 -15.98 -21.46 -31.29
N GLY A 14 -16.95 -22.02 -30.56
CA GLY A 14 -16.94 -22.10 -29.10
C GLY A 14 -17.16 -20.74 -28.44
N LEU A 15 -17.64 -19.73 -29.17
CA LEU A 15 -17.86 -18.37 -28.69
C LEU A 15 -19.36 -18.03 -28.66
N SER A 16 -19.83 -17.48 -27.54
CA SER A 16 -21.12 -16.80 -27.43
C SER A 16 -20.91 -15.29 -27.31
N VAL A 17 -21.58 -14.51 -28.14
CA VAL A 17 -21.56 -13.04 -28.11
C VAL A 17 -22.89 -12.55 -27.58
N VAL A 18 -22.87 -11.92 -26.41
CA VAL A 18 -24.06 -11.31 -25.81
C VAL A 18 -24.13 -9.84 -26.21
N VAL A 19 -25.23 -9.47 -26.86
CA VAL A 19 -25.52 -8.11 -27.35
C VAL A 19 -26.66 -7.51 -26.54
N PRO A 20 -26.39 -6.78 -25.43
CA PRO A 20 -27.42 -6.00 -24.75
C PRO A 20 -27.89 -4.85 -25.64
N CYS A 21 -29.21 -4.71 -25.80
CA CYS A 21 -29.84 -3.69 -26.63
C CYS A 21 -30.90 -2.94 -25.82
N PHE A 22 -30.91 -1.60 -25.89
CA PHE A 22 -31.97 -0.78 -25.33
C PHE A 22 -32.04 0.55 -26.08
N ASN A 23 -33.10 0.78 -26.84
CA ASN A 23 -33.32 1.97 -27.66
C ASN A 23 -32.11 2.27 -28.58
N GLU A 24 -31.79 1.35 -29.48
CA GLU A 24 -30.68 1.43 -30.45
C GLU A 24 -31.17 1.12 -31.89
N ALA A 25 -32.40 1.52 -32.25
CA ALA A 25 -33.00 1.19 -33.55
C ALA A 25 -32.17 1.67 -34.75
N GLY A 26 -31.39 2.75 -34.59
CA GLY A 26 -30.54 3.30 -35.65
C GLY A 26 -29.26 2.50 -35.92
N THR A 27 -28.79 1.70 -34.96
CA THR A 27 -27.44 1.10 -34.95
C THR A 27 -27.48 -0.43 -34.84
N VAL A 28 -28.53 -1.00 -34.27
CA VAL A 28 -28.62 -2.44 -33.95
C VAL A 28 -28.49 -3.32 -35.21
N LYS A 29 -29.15 -2.96 -36.32
CA LYS A 29 -29.06 -3.74 -37.57
C LYS A 29 -27.63 -3.83 -38.09
N ALA A 30 -26.95 -2.70 -38.21
CA ALA A 30 -25.57 -2.64 -38.70
C ALA A 30 -24.62 -3.38 -37.75
N THR A 31 -24.82 -3.26 -36.44
CA THR A 31 -24.01 -3.96 -35.44
C THR A 31 -24.15 -5.48 -35.60
N LEU A 32 -25.38 -6.01 -35.65
CA LEU A 32 -25.62 -7.45 -35.73
C LEU A 32 -25.08 -8.05 -37.04
N VAL A 33 -25.24 -7.34 -38.16
CA VAL A 33 -24.66 -7.75 -39.45
C VAL A 33 -23.14 -7.80 -39.35
N SER A 34 -22.50 -6.76 -38.77
CA SER A 34 -21.04 -6.71 -38.61
C SER A 34 -20.50 -7.82 -37.69
N VAL A 35 -21.20 -8.11 -36.59
CA VAL A 35 -20.85 -9.21 -35.67
C VAL A 35 -20.93 -10.55 -36.41
N ARG A 36 -22.03 -10.83 -37.12
CA ARG A 36 -22.18 -12.08 -37.86
C ARG A 36 -21.14 -12.23 -38.97
N GLN A 37 -20.79 -11.14 -39.66
CA GLN A 37 -19.74 -11.16 -40.69
C GLN A 37 -18.35 -11.43 -40.09
N SER A 38 -18.03 -10.83 -38.95
CA SER A 38 -16.72 -10.97 -38.31
C SER A 38 -16.56 -12.29 -37.55
N LEU A 39 -17.67 -12.85 -37.07
CA LEU A 39 -17.72 -14.06 -36.25
C LEU A 39 -18.77 -15.05 -36.78
N PRO A 40 -18.58 -15.62 -37.99
CA PRO A 40 -19.62 -16.40 -38.69
C PRO A 40 -20.10 -17.63 -37.92
N GLY A 41 -19.25 -18.26 -37.11
CA GLY A 41 -19.57 -19.46 -36.33
C GLY A 41 -19.86 -19.22 -34.84
N ALA A 42 -20.02 -17.96 -34.41
CA ALA A 42 -20.36 -17.64 -33.02
C ALA A 42 -21.88 -17.71 -32.77
N GLU A 43 -22.26 -18.10 -31.55
CA GLU A 43 -23.64 -17.97 -31.07
C GLU A 43 -23.90 -16.50 -30.72
N ILE A 44 -24.85 -15.84 -31.39
CA ILE A 44 -25.20 -14.44 -31.11
C ILE A 44 -26.48 -14.39 -30.30
N ILE A 45 -26.39 -13.84 -29.08
CA ILE A 45 -27.49 -13.73 -28.13
C ILE A 45 -27.83 -12.25 -27.95
N VAL A 46 -28.94 -11.83 -28.54
CA VAL A 46 -29.42 -10.45 -28.40
C VAL A 46 -30.41 -10.38 -27.25
N VAL A 47 -30.13 -9.49 -26.30
CA VAL A 47 -31.03 -9.27 -25.16
C VAL A 47 -31.55 -7.84 -25.23
N ASP A 48 -32.79 -7.71 -25.66
CA ASP A 48 -33.51 -6.45 -25.69
C ASP A 48 -34.10 -6.16 -24.30
N ASP A 49 -33.60 -5.11 -23.67
CA ASP A 49 -33.92 -4.73 -22.28
C ASP A 49 -35.15 -3.83 -22.20
N GLY A 50 -36.23 -4.21 -22.88
CA GLY A 50 -37.50 -3.48 -22.92
C GLY A 50 -37.43 -2.17 -23.69
N SER A 51 -36.89 -2.21 -24.92
CA SER A 51 -36.87 -1.06 -25.81
C SER A 51 -38.28 -0.51 -26.08
N THR A 52 -38.39 0.81 -26.13
CA THR A 52 -39.62 1.55 -26.46
C THR A 52 -39.64 2.05 -27.90
N ASP A 53 -38.54 1.87 -28.64
CA ASP A 53 -38.40 2.22 -30.04
C ASP A 53 -38.55 0.98 -30.95
N LEU A 54 -38.10 1.08 -32.21
CA LEU A 54 -38.17 -0.02 -33.19
C LEU A 54 -37.07 -1.09 -33.00
N SER A 55 -36.24 -1.04 -31.95
CA SER A 55 -35.13 -1.98 -31.77
C SER A 55 -35.61 -3.44 -31.75
N SER A 56 -36.65 -3.73 -30.97
CA SER A 56 -37.17 -5.09 -30.79
C SER A 56 -37.67 -5.68 -32.10
N SER A 57 -38.40 -4.89 -32.90
CA SER A 57 -38.94 -5.34 -34.19
C SER A 57 -37.83 -5.57 -35.22
N ILE A 58 -36.79 -4.72 -35.23
CA ILE A 58 -35.62 -4.91 -36.09
C ILE A 58 -34.88 -6.18 -35.71
N VAL A 59 -34.61 -6.41 -34.42
CA VAL A 59 -33.92 -7.61 -33.94
C VAL A 59 -34.69 -8.88 -34.30
N LEU A 60 -36.01 -8.89 -34.09
CA LEU A 60 -36.86 -10.03 -34.45
C LEU A 60 -36.86 -10.29 -35.96
N SER A 61 -36.85 -9.25 -36.79
CA SER A 61 -36.82 -9.38 -38.24
C SER A 61 -35.51 -10.03 -38.74
N LEU A 62 -34.41 -9.79 -38.04
CA LEU A 62 -33.07 -10.31 -38.36
C LEU A 62 -32.78 -11.66 -37.70
N ALA A 63 -33.64 -12.14 -36.80
CA ALA A 63 -33.35 -13.31 -35.98
C ALA A 63 -33.12 -14.58 -36.79
N GLN A 64 -33.93 -14.80 -37.83
CA GLN A 64 -33.74 -15.95 -38.73
C GLN A 64 -32.59 -15.75 -39.70
N GLU A 65 -32.46 -14.54 -40.28
CA GLU A 65 -31.43 -14.23 -41.28
C GLU A 65 -30.02 -14.35 -40.70
N LEU A 66 -29.81 -13.88 -39.48
CA LEU A 66 -28.52 -13.84 -38.81
C LEU A 66 -28.34 -14.92 -37.75
N ASP A 67 -29.25 -15.91 -37.68
CA ASP A 67 -29.23 -17.01 -36.70
C ASP A 67 -29.02 -16.49 -35.25
N LEU A 68 -29.92 -15.60 -34.82
CA LEU A 68 -29.85 -14.93 -33.53
C LEU A 68 -30.72 -15.65 -32.51
N ARG A 69 -30.19 -15.78 -31.29
CA ARG A 69 -31.00 -16.08 -30.12
C ARG A 69 -31.47 -14.78 -29.49
N VAL A 70 -32.78 -14.55 -29.46
CA VAL A 70 -33.35 -13.28 -28.99
C VAL A 70 -34.05 -13.48 -27.64
N ILE A 71 -33.77 -12.59 -26.69
CA ILE A 71 -34.50 -12.46 -25.42
C ILE A 71 -35.07 -11.04 -25.38
N ILE A 72 -36.40 -10.92 -25.25
CA ILE A 72 -37.08 -9.63 -25.09
C ILE A 72 -37.57 -9.53 -23.65
N ARG A 73 -37.23 -8.43 -22.99
CA ARG A 73 -37.64 -8.12 -21.62
C ARG A 73 -38.79 -7.12 -21.65
N ASP A 74 -39.73 -7.25 -20.73
CA ASP A 74 -40.87 -6.33 -20.64
C ASP A 74 -40.48 -4.97 -20.05
N THR A 75 -39.44 -4.94 -19.23
CA THR A 75 -38.98 -3.73 -18.52
C THR A 75 -37.47 -3.61 -18.51
N ASN A 76 -37.00 -2.37 -18.64
CA ASN A 76 -35.59 -2.03 -18.56
C ASN A 76 -35.02 -2.34 -17.17
N GLY A 77 -34.12 -3.33 -17.13
CA GLY A 77 -33.39 -3.76 -15.94
C GLY A 77 -31.92 -3.34 -15.95
N GLY A 78 -31.46 -2.64 -16.99
CA GLY A 78 -30.09 -2.20 -17.23
C GLY A 78 -29.19 -3.25 -17.88
N LYS A 79 -28.06 -2.78 -18.44
CA LYS A 79 -27.04 -3.59 -19.15
C LYS A 79 -26.58 -4.82 -18.36
N GLY A 80 -26.39 -4.69 -17.04
CA GLY A 80 -25.99 -5.78 -16.18
C GLY A 80 -27.02 -6.90 -16.08
N THR A 81 -28.31 -6.58 -16.20
CA THR A 81 -29.38 -7.60 -16.22
C THR A 81 -29.43 -8.29 -17.58
N ALA A 82 -29.35 -7.53 -18.67
CA ALA A 82 -29.31 -8.08 -20.03
C ALA A 82 -28.12 -9.05 -20.22
N VAL A 83 -26.92 -8.68 -19.74
CA VAL A 83 -25.74 -9.56 -19.82
C VAL A 83 -25.93 -10.85 -19.01
N ARG A 84 -26.58 -10.80 -17.84
CA ARG A 84 -26.84 -11.99 -17.02
C ARG A 84 -27.79 -12.95 -17.70
N ASP A 85 -28.87 -12.44 -18.30
CA ASP A 85 -29.84 -13.26 -19.03
C ASP A 85 -29.19 -13.93 -20.25
N GLY A 86 -28.37 -13.17 -21.00
CA GLY A 86 -27.59 -13.73 -22.11
C GLY A 86 -26.58 -14.79 -21.64
N THR A 87 -25.89 -14.55 -20.53
CA THR A 87 -24.92 -15.51 -19.94
C THR A 87 -25.60 -16.80 -19.46
N ALA A 88 -26.84 -16.71 -18.96
CA ALA A 88 -27.59 -17.87 -18.48
C ALA A 88 -27.85 -18.87 -19.62
N VAL A 89 -28.07 -18.36 -20.83
CA VAL A 89 -28.44 -19.20 -21.99
C VAL A 89 -27.27 -19.56 -22.92
N ALA A 90 -26.12 -18.88 -22.79
CA ALA A 90 -24.94 -19.08 -23.63
C ALA A 90 -24.41 -20.53 -23.63
N THR A 91 -24.05 -21.05 -24.79
CA THR A 91 -23.56 -22.44 -24.95
C THR A 91 -22.08 -22.53 -25.33
N GLY A 92 -21.48 -21.41 -25.75
CA GLY A 92 -20.07 -21.32 -26.08
C GLY A 92 -19.15 -21.59 -24.88
N GLN A 93 -17.96 -22.10 -25.17
CA GLN A 93 -16.87 -22.23 -24.21
C GLN A 93 -16.44 -20.87 -23.64
N PHE A 94 -16.37 -19.86 -24.52
CA PHE A 94 -16.11 -18.47 -24.16
C PHE A 94 -17.34 -17.60 -24.39
N ILE A 95 -17.42 -16.52 -23.62
CA ILE A 95 -18.45 -15.51 -23.74
C ILE A 95 -17.81 -14.13 -23.87
N ALA A 96 -18.36 -13.31 -24.77
CA ALA A 96 -18.00 -11.93 -24.95
C ALA A 96 -19.23 -11.02 -24.90
N ILE A 97 -19.00 -9.75 -24.55
CA ILE A 97 -20.04 -8.72 -24.53
C ILE A 97 -19.76 -7.75 -25.67
N GLN A 98 -20.80 -7.43 -26.45
CA GLN A 98 -20.75 -6.50 -27.58
C GLN A 98 -21.83 -5.43 -27.40
N ASP A 99 -21.46 -4.16 -27.42
CA ASP A 99 -22.46 -3.08 -27.40
C ASP A 99 -23.13 -2.91 -28.79
N ALA A 100 -24.41 -2.52 -28.78
CA ALA A 100 -25.25 -2.37 -29.96
C ALA A 100 -25.13 -1.00 -30.67
N ASP A 101 -24.11 -0.20 -30.36
CA ASP A 101 -24.00 1.21 -30.76
C ASP A 101 -22.84 1.52 -31.73
N LEU A 102 -22.26 0.51 -32.37
CA LEU A 102 -21.15 0.61 -33.34
C LEU A 102 -19.86 1.27 -32.80
N GLU A 103 -19.75 1.56 -31.50
CA GLU A 103 -18.53 2.17 -30.95
C GLU A 103 -17.31 1.23 -31.02
N TYR A 104 -17.57 -0.07 -31.00
CA TYR A 104 -16.56 -1.12 -31.05
C TYR A 104 -16.65 -1.95 -32.34
N ASP A 105 -15.49 -2.30 -32.89
CA ASP A 105 -15.38 -3.10 -34.12
C ASP A 105 -15.39 -4.60 -33.79
N PRO A 106 -16.34 -5.41 -34.30
CA PRO A 106 -16.37 -6.85 -34.05
C PRO A 106 -15.14 -7.62 -34.58
N VAL A 107 -14.36 -7.03 -35.50
CA VAL A 107 -13.09 -7.61 -35.97
C VAL A 107 -12.08 -7.75 -34.82
N ASP A 108 -12.02 -6.76 -33.93
CA ASP A 108 -11.14 -6.80 -32.76
C ASP A 108 -11.57 -7.91 -31.78
N LEU A 109 -12.87 -8.19 -31.70
CA LEU A 109 -13.40 -9.29 -30.90
C LEU A 109 -12.99 -10.65 -31.48
N ALA A 110 -12.98 -10.79 -32.80
CA ALA A 110 -12.45 -11.98 -33.47
C ALA A 110 -10.96 -12.19 -33.20
N ALA A 111 -10.16 -11.12 -33.20
CA ALA A 111 -8.75 -11.18 -32.83
C ALA A 111 -8.54 -11.61 -31.37
N LEU A 112 -9.29 -11.02 -30.42
CA LEU A 112 -9.27 -11.42 -29.01
C LEU A 112 -9.62 -12.90 -28.82
N HIS A 113 -10.60 -13.39 -29.56
CA HIS A 113 -10.99 -14.80 -29.52
C HIS A 113 -9.90 -15.72 -30.09
N ALA A 114 -9.23 -15.33 -31.18
CA ALA A 114 -8.10 -16.06 -31.73
C ALA A 114 -6.93 -16.13 -30.72
N ASP A 115 -6.62 -15.04 -30.02
CA ASP A 115 -5.60 -14.98 -28.97
C ASP A 115 -5.93 -15.93 -27.80
N ALA A 116 -7.20 -16.03 -27.44
CA ALA A 116 -7.68 -16.94 -26.39
C ALA A 116 -7.54 -18.42 -26.79
N LEU A 117 -7.75 -18.75 -28.07
CA LEU A 117 -7.62 -20.11 -28.60
C LEU A 117 -6.18 -20.54 -28.91
N GLY A 118 -5.23 -19.58 -28.99
CA GLY A 118 -3.84 -19.83 -29.34
C GLY A 118 -3.14 -20.88 -28.46
N SER A 119 -2.22 -21.66 -29.06
CA SER A 119 -1.56 -22.83 -28.45
C SER A 119 -0.82 -22.55 -27.14
N ASN A 120 -0.32 -21.32 -26.93
CA ASN A 120 0.32 -20.91 -25.68
C ASN A 120 -0.65 -20.75 -24.49
N ASN A 121 -1.95 -20.54 -24.75
CA ASN A 121 -2.97 -20.37 -23.71
C ASN A 121 -3.70 -21.66 -23.34
N ARG A 122 -3.47 -22.78 -24.03
CA ARG A 122 -4.01 -24.10 -23.63
C ARG A 122 -3.59 -24.51 -22.21
N GLN A 123 -2.50 -23.96 -21.68
CA GLN A 123 -2.06 -24.16 -20.29
C GLN A 123 -2.79 -23.29 -19.24
N LYS A 124 -3.64 -22.34 -19.67
CA LYS A 124 -4.44 -21.46 -18.79
C LYS A 124 -5.92 -21.44 -19.21
N PRO A 125 -6.69 -22.50 -18.90
CA PRO A 125 -8.11 -22.58 -19.26
C PRO A 125 -8.98 -21.47 -18.62
N ASP A 126 -8.50 -20.80 -17.57
CA ASP A 126 -9.17 -19.68 -16.90
C ASP A 126 -8.66 -18.29 -17.33
N ALA A 127 -7.91 -18.19 -18.43
CA ALA A 127 -7.42 -16.90 -18.93
C ALA A 127 -8.57 -15.97 -19.35
N VAL A 128 -8.50 -14.72 -18.92
CA VAL A 128 -9.47 -13.66 -19.24
C VAL A 128 -8.80 -12.61 -20.12
N PHE A 129 -9.46 -12.24 -21.22
CA PHE A 129 -8.91 -11.30 -22.21
C PHE A 129 -9.77 -10.06 -22.30
N TYR A 130 -9.16 -8.89 -22.11
CA TYR A 130 -9.82 -7.59 -22.19
C TYR A 130 -9.28 -6.82 -23.39
N GLY A 131 -10.18 -6.19 -24.14
CA GLY A 131 -9.81 -5.22 -25.17
C GLY A 131 -9.55 -3.86 -24.56
N SER A 132 -8.35 -3.32 -24.66
CA SER A 132 -7.99 -2.02 -24.10
C SER A 132 -7.96 -0.93 -25.16
N ARG A 133 -8.66 0.18 -24.89
CA ARG A 133 -8.67 1.37 -25.76
C ARG A 133 -7.38 2.22 -25.63
N TYR A 134 -6.56 1.96 -24.60
CA TYR A 134 -5.48 2.86 -24.19
C TYR A 134 -4.07 2.24 -24.22
N LEU A 135 -3.90 1.01 -24.71
CA LEU A 135 -2.62 0.26 -24.63
C LEU A 135 -1.51 0.87 -25.51
N SER A 136 -1.79 1.19 -26.77
CA SER A 136 -0.79 1.59 -27.77
C SER A 136 -0.46 3.09 -27.76
N SER A 137 -1.42 3.94 -27.38
CA SER A 137 -1.34 5.39 -27.63
C SER A 137 -1.57 6.24 -26.38
N GLY A 138 -1.93 5.62 -25.25
CA GLY A 138 -2.28 6.32 -24.00
C GLY A 138 -3.52 7.22 -24.10
N LYS A 139 -4.13 7.37 -25.29
CA LYS A 139 -5.36 8.12 -25.58
C LYS A 139 -6.20 7.30 -26.55
N SER A 140 -7.49 7.19 -26.27
CA SER A 140 -8.47 6.68 -27.22
C SER A 140 -8.61 7.70 -28.36
N PRO A 141 -8.45 7.32 -29.63
CA PRO A 141 -8.70 8.22 -30.76
C PRO A 141 -10.11 8.83 -30.64
N GLY A 142 -10.22 10.15 -30.74
CA GLY A 142 -11.50 10.88 -30.63
C GLY A 142 -12.13 10.98 -29.23
N GLY A 143 -11.50 10.42 -28.19
CA GLY A 143 -12.06 10.42 -26.83
C GLY A 143 -11.97 11.78 -26.13
N HIS A 144 -13.03 12.19 -25.44
CA HIS A 144 -13.04 13.40 -24.62
C HIS A 144 -12.03 13.30 -23.45
N PHE A 145 -11.27 14.38 -23.20
CA PHE A 145 -10.26 14.45 -22.15
C PHE A 145 -10.80 14.11 -20.74
N VAL A 146 -12.02 14.56 -20.43
CA VAL A 146 -12.69 14.28 -19.15
C VAL A 146 -12.97 12.77 -18.98
N ALA A 147 -13.43 12.11 -20.06
CA ALA A 147 -13.70 10.68 -20.03
C ALA A 147 -12.41 9.86 -19.85
N TYR A 148 -11.32 10.29 -20.49
CA TYR A 148 -10.00 9.69 -20.27
C TYR A 148 -9.58 9.72 -18.80
N TRP A 149 -9.67 10.88 -18.14
CA TRP A 149 -9.31 10.99 -16.74
C TRP A 149 -10.28 10.24 -15.82
N ALA A 150 -11.57 10.20 -16.12
CA ALA A 150 -12.53 9.38 -15.37
C ALA A 150 -12.12 7.90 -15.38
N VAL A 151 -11.79 7.34 -16.56
CA VAL A 151 -11.31 5.96 -16.69
C VAL A 151 -10.00 5.76 -15.92
N ARG A 152 -9.05 6.71 -16.01
CA ARG A 152 -7.78 6.65 -15.26
C ARG A 152 -7.99 6.69 -13.75
N MET A 153 -8.92 7.50 -13.26
CA MET A 153 -9.24 7.55 -11.83
C MET A 153 -9.84 6.23 -11.35
N VAL A 154 -10.72 5.60 -12.14
CA VAL A 154 -11.22 4.25 -11.82
C VAL A 154 -10.08 3.23 -11.82
N ALA A 155 -9.14 3.31 -12.77
CA ALA A 155 -7.98 2.43 -12.82
C ALA A 155 -7.08 2.59 -11.59
N ILE A 156 -6.84 3.83 -11.15
CA ILE A 156 -6.07 4.13 -9.93
C ILE A 156 -6.81 3.57 -8.70
N VAL A 157 -8.11 3.83 -8.55
CA VAL A 157 -8.91 3.31 -7.43
C VAL A 157 -8.88 1.78 -7.41
N GLN A 158 -9.01 1.14 -8.58
CA GLN A 158 -8.94 -0.31 -8.70
C GLN A 158 -7.55 -0.85 -8.31
N TRP A 159 -6.48 -0.25 -8.80
CA TRP A 159 -5.10 -0.59 -8.44
C TRP A 159 -4.87 -0.42 -6.93
N VAL A 160 -5.39 0.66 -6.35
CA VAL A 160 -5.35 0.98 -4.93
C VAL A 160 -6.09 -0.05 -4.07
N LEU A 161 -7.21 -0.59 -4.54
CA LEU A 161 -8.03 -1.51 -3.76
C LEU A 161 -7.63 -2.97 -3.94
N TYR A 162 -7.21 -3.36 -5.15
CA TYR A 162 -7.03 -4.75 -5.55
C TYR A 162 -5.58 -5.09 -5.94
N GLY A 163 -4.70 -4.11 -6.13
CA GLY A 163 -3.29 -4.33 -6.50
C GLY A 163 -3.07 -4.61 -8.00
N TYR A 164 -4.14 -4.66 -8.81
CA TYR A 164 -4.06 -4.93 -10.25
C TYR A 164 -4.29 -3.67 -11.06
N TRP A 165 -3.31 -3.35 -11.91
CA TRP A 165 -3.42 -2.28 -12.90
C TRP A 165 -4.11 -2.81 -14.16
N LEU A 166 -5.15 -2.12 -14.60
CA LEU A 166 -5.73 -2.27 -15.94
C LEU A 166 -5.65 -0.93 -16.66
N SER A 167 -5.22 -0.96 -17.91
CA SER A 167 -5.18 0.22 -18.76
C SER A 167 -6.58 0.73 -19.08
N ASP A 168 -7.55 -0.19 -19.20
CA ASP A 168 -8.97 0.15 -19.42
C ASP A 168 -9.94 -0.71 -18.58
N PRO A 169 -10.22 -0.32 -17.33
CA PRO A 169 -11.12 -1.08 -16.46
C PRO A 169 -12.59 -1.11 -16.93
N LEU A 170 -12.99 -0.14 -17.75
CA LEU A 170 -14.38 0.08 -18.18
C LEU A 170 -14.66 -0.37 -19.61
N THR A 171 -13.74 -1.10 -20.24
CA THR A 171 -13.95 -1.65 -21.58
C THR A 171 -15.18 -2.55 -21.65
N CYS A 172 -15.84 -2.58 -22.81
CA CYS A 172 -16.92 -3.52 -23.09
C CYS A 172 -16.39 -4.90 -23.48
N TYR A 173 -15.34 -4.94 -24.30
CA TYR A 173 -14.75 -6.18 -24.81
C TYR A 173 -14.02 -6.93 -23.70
N LYS A 174 -14.77 -7.82 -23.07
CA LYS A 174 -14.31 -8.72 -22.03
C LYS A 174 -14.69 -10.12 -22.47
N LEU A 175 -13.67 -10.90 -22.84
CA LEU A 175 -13.79 -12.29 -23.23
C LEU A 175 -13.40 -13.16 -22.03
N LEU A 176 -14.35 -13.96 -21.55
CA LEU A 176 -14.18 -14.83 -20.39
C LEU A 176 -14.64 -16.24 -20.73
N PRO A 177 -14.12 -17.28 -20.07
CA PRO A 177 -14.76 -18.58 -20.07
C PRO A 177 -16.20 -18.46 -19.54
N THR A 178 -17.17 -19.03 -20.25
CA THR A 178 -18.61 -18.95 -19.89
C THR A 178 -18.86 -19.51 -18.49
N ARG A 179 -18.17 -20.61 -18.15
CA ARG A 179 -18.18 -21.21 -16.81
C ARG A 179 -17.73 -20.23 -15.74
N LEU A 180 -16.65 -19.48 -15.99
CA LEU A 180 -16.11 -18.52 -15.04
C LEU A 180 -17.10 -17.37 -14.81
N LEU A 181 -17.67 -16.81 -15.88
CA LEU A 181 -18.62 -15.70 -15.78
C LEU A 181 -19.84 -16.06 -14.95
N ARG A 182 -20.40 -17.27 -15.15
CA ARG A 182 -21.52 -17.80 -14.35
C ARG A 182 -21.16 -17.90 -12.87
N GLN A 183 -19.97 -18.42 -12.56
CA GLN A 183 -19.52 -18.56 -11.18
C GLN A 183 -19.31 -17.21 -10.47
N LEU A 184 -19.11 -16.10 -11.19
CA LEU A 184 -18.98 -14.78 -10.56
C LEU A 184 -20.29 -14.32 -9.90
N ASN A 185 -21.45 -14.91 -10.22
CA ASN A 185 -22.76 -14.57 -9.65
C ASN A 185 -22.98 -13.05 -9.64
N LEU A 186 -22.94 -12.42 -10.82
CA LEU A 186 -23.05 -10.98 -10.97
C LEU A 186 -24.43 -10.47 -10.48
N SER A 187 -24.44 -9.30 -9.85
CA SER A 187 -25.63 -8.72 -9.20
C SER A 187 -25.95 -7.31 -9.67
N SER A 188 -24.99 -6.62 -10.27
CA SER A 188 -25.13 -5.27 -10.79
C SER A 188 -26.13 -5.23 -11.94
N THR A 189 -26.91 -4.16 -11.98
CA THR A 189 -27.97 -3.96 -12.98
C THR A 189 -27.51 -3.03 -14.09
N GLY A 190 -26.63 -2.07 -13.84
CA GLY A 190 -26.20 -1.07 -14.82
C GLY A 190 -24.77 -1.26 -15.36
N PHE A 191 -24.14 -0.14 -15.72
CA PHE A 191 -22.76 -0.07 -16.22
C PHE A 191 -21.71 -0.51 -15.19
N GLU A 192 -22.07 -0.49 -13.90
CA GLU A 192 -21.23 -0.96 -12.81
C GLU A 192 -20.96 -2.47 -12.83
N LEU A 193 -21.63 -3.22 -13.71
CA LEU A 193 -21.27 -4.60 -14.06
C LEU A 193 -19.77 -4.74 -14.36
N CYS A 194 -19.21 -3.78 -15.11
CA CYS A 194 -17.80 -3.80 -15.49
C CYS A 194 -16.86 -3.80 -14.28
N THR A 195 -17.16 -3.02 -13.25
CA THR A 195 -16.34 -2.94 -12.03
C THR A 195 -16.61 -4.09 -11.07
N GLU A 196 -17.86 -4.59 -10.99
CA GLU A 196 -18.15 -5.81 -10.23
C GLU A 196 -17.38 -7.01 -10.80
N MET A 197 -17.37 -7.17 -12.12
CA MET A 197 -16.65 -8.26 -12.77
C MET A 197 -15.15 -8.19 -12.46
N ASN A 198 -14.54 -7.01 -12.64
CA ASN A 198 -13.13 -6.80 -12.31
C ASN A 198 -12.84 -7.12 -10.83
N ALA A 199 -13.63 -6.55 -9.90
CA ALA A 199 -13.49 -6.78 -8.47
C ALA A 199 -13.53 -8.27 -8.10
N LYS A 200 -14.47 -9.03 -8.67
CA LYS A 200 -14.61 -10.45 -8.38
C LYS A 200 -13.51 -11.29 -9.03
N LEU A 201 -13.04 -10.94 -10.23
CA LEU A 201 -11.90 -11.60 -10.87
C LEU A 201 -10.61 -11.39 -10.07
N PHE A 202 -10.31 -10.16 -9.64
CA PHE A 202 -9.12 -9.87 -8.84
C PHE A 202 -9.14 -10.56 -7.48
N ARG A 203 -10.31 -10.65 -6.84
CA ARG A 203 -10.47 -11.40 -5.59
C ARG A 203 -10.21 -12.90 -5.75
N ARG A 204 -10.35 -13.44 -6.96
CA ARG A 204 -10.00 -14.82 -7.30
C ARG A 204 -8.55 -14.97 -7.76
N GLY A 205 -7.77 -13.88 -7.83
CA GLY A 205 -6.39 -13.91 -8.31
C GLY A 205 -6.24 -14.24 -9.79
N ILE A 206 -7.32 -14.12 -10.58
CA ILE A 206 -7.31 -14.45 -12.01
C ILE A 206 -6.60 -13.33 -12.77
N SER A 207 -5.58 -13.69 -13.55
CA SER A 207 -4.83 -12.74 -14.38
C SER A 207 -5.65 -12.34 -15.60
N ILE A 208 -5.72 -11.04 -15.87
CA ILE A 208 -6.36 -10.47 -17.04
C ILE A 208 -5.28 -10.07 -18.04
N VAL A 209 -5.42 -10.50 -19.29
CA VAL A 209 -4.54 -10.12 -20.42
C VAL A 209 -5.24 -9.01 -21.20
N GLU A 210 -4.56 -7.90 -21.44
CA GLU A 210 -5.09 -6.80 -22.25
C GLU A 210 -4.53 -6.87 -23.68
N SER A 211 -5.40 -6.86 -24.70
CA SER A 211 -5.02 -6.67 -26.11
C SER A 211 -5.52 -5.31 -26.61
N GLN A 212 -4.82 -4.70 -27.55
CA GLN A 212 -5.23 -3.42 -28.13
C GLN A 212 -6.49 -3.61 -28.99
N ILE A 213 -7.44 -2.66 -28.88
CA ILE A 213 -8.64 -2.62 -29.72
C ILE A 213 -8.85 -1.24 -30.35
N SER A 214 -9.63 -1.21 -31.42
CA SER A 214 -10.13 -0.01 -32.08
C SER A 214 -11.40 0.47 -31.39
N TYR A 215 -11.55 1.79 -31.25
CA TYR A 215 -12.73 2.39 -30.64
C TYR A 215 -13.06 3.71 -31.32
N ARG A 216 -14.33 3.87 -31.70
CA ARG A 216 -14.86 5.08 -32.34
C ARG A 216 -15.93 5.67 -31.42
N PRO A 217 -15.60 6.66 -30.59
CA PRO A 217 -16.55 7.21 -29.64
C PRO A 217 -17.72 7.90 -30.35
N ARG A 218 -18.94 7.63 -29.90
CA ARG A 218 -20.11 8.46 -30.26
C ARG A 218 -20.06 9.81 -29.54
N SER A 219 -20.63 10.83 -30.16
CA SER A 219 -20.76 12.16 -29.54
C SER A 219 -21.80 12.16 -28.40
N PHE A 220 -21.74 13.13 -27.48
CA PHE A 220 -22.77 13.25 -26.43
C PHE A 220 -24.16 13.56 -27.01
N GLU A 221 -24.20 14.28 -28.15
CA GLU A 221 -25.42 14.64 -28.88
C GLU A 221 -26.07 13.42 -29.56
N GLU A 222 -25.26 12.43 -29.96
CA GLU A 222 -25.73 11.13 -30.44
C GLU A 222 -26.30 10.24 -29.33
N GLY A 223 -26.40 10.72 -28.08
CA GLY A 223 -27.10 10.04 -27.00
C GLY A 223 -26.21 9.15 -26.14
N LYS A 224 -24.97 9.57 -25.85
CA LYS A 224 -24.09 8.82 -24.94
C LYS A 224 -24.72 8.72 -23.54
N LYS A 225 -25.05 7.50 -23.11
CA LYS A 225 -25.86 7.22 -21.91
C LYS A 225 -25.09 7.33 -20.57
N ILE A 226 -23.81 7.73 -20.59
CA ILE A 226 -22.93 7.79 -19.41
C ILE A 226 -23.04 9.16 -18.72
N ARG A 227 -23.33 9.16 -17.41
CA ARG A 227 -23.43 10.36 -16.56
C ARG A 227 -22.27 10.46 -15.57
N SER A 228 -21.98 11.66 -15.09
CA SER A 228 -20.95 11.88 -14.06
C SER A 228 -21.26 11.14 -12.74
N ALA A 229 -22.53 10.98 -12.40
CA ALA A 229 -22.97 10.20 -11.24
C ALA A 229 -22.56 8.71 -11.31
N ASP A 230 -22.37 8.17 -12.52
CA ASP A 230 -21.95 6.77 -12.70
C ASP A 230 -20.56 6.53 -12.13
N PHE A 231 -19.66 7.52 -12.16
CA PHE A 231 -18.33 7.41 -11.56
C PHE A 231 -18.39 7.02 -10.07
N PHE A 232 -19.25 7.69 -9.29
CA PHE A 232 -19.40 7.39 -7.87
C PHE A 232 -20.01 6.00 -7.64
N ARG A 233 -20.95 5.58 -8.50
CA ARG A 233 -21.51 4.24 -8.47
C ARG A 233 -20.44 3.17 -8.75
N LEU A 234 -19.57 3.40 -9.74
CA LEU A 234 -18.45 2.52 -10.08
C LEU A 234 -17.48 2.35 -8.90
N VAL A 235 -17.09 3.46 -8.27
CA VAL A 235 -16.20 3.45 -7.09
C VAL A 235 -16.87 2.76 -5.91
N PHE A 236 -18.15 3.03 -5.65
CA PHE A 236 -18.91 2.36 -4.59
C PHE A 236 -18.96 0.84 -4.79
N VAL A 237 -19.19 0.36 -6.01
CA VAL A 237 -19.18 -1.08 -6.32
C VAL A 237 -17.81 -1.71 -6.08
N LEU A 238 -16.72 -1.02 -6.46
CA LEU A 238 -15.36 -1.48 -6.16
C LEU A 238 -15.13 -1.58 -4.65
N LEU A 239 -15.56 -0.60 -3.86
CA LEU A 239 -15.44 -0.63 -2.40
C LEU A 239 -16.32 -1.73 -1.77
N LYS A 240 -17.59 -1.80 -2.16
CA LYS A 240 -18.55 -2.82 -1.70
C LYS A 240 -17.98 -4.23 -1.86
N TRP A 241 -17.51 -4.57 -3.07
CA TRP A 241 -16.98 -5.90 -3.32
C TRP A 241 -15.60 -6.13 -2.71
N ARG A 242 -14.83 -5.08 -2.39
CA ARG A 242 -13.55 -5.25 -1.70
C ARG A 242 -13.74 -5.76 -0.27
N PHE A 243 -14.78 -5.27 0.40
CA PHE A 243 -15.09 -5.57 1.81
C PHE A 243 -16.20 -6.62 1.99
N ALA A 244 -16.92 -6.99 0.92
CA ALA A 244 -17.94 -8.03 0.99
C ALA A 244 -17.35 -9.41 1.42
N PRO A 245 -18.07 -10.19 2.24
CA PRO A 245 -17.64 -11.54 2.62
C PRO A 245 -17.35 -12.40 1.38
N VAL A 246 -16.29 -13.21 1.44
CA VAL A 246 -15.95 -14.15 0.36
C VAL A 246 -16.96 -15.29 0.44
N SER A 247 -17.66 -15.59 -0.66
CA SER A 247 -18.56 -16.74 -0.69
C SER A 247 -17.74 -18.05 -0.55
N PRO A 248 -18.20 -19.02 0.25
CA PRO A 248 -17.42 -20.21 0.60
C PRO A 248 -17.13 -21.17 -0.57
N HIS A 249 -17.78 -21.01 -1.72
CA HIS A 249 -17.57 -21.86 -2.92
C HIS A 249 -16.33 -21.52 -3.76
N SER A 250 -15.45 -20.61 -3.30
CA SER A 250 -14.17 -20.36 -3.95
C SER A 250 -13.02 -20.87 -3.08
N GLU A 251 -12.84 -22.18 -3.05
CA GLU A 251 -11.60 -22.80 -2.57
C GLU A 251 -10.45 -22.38 -3.50
N THR A 252 -9.70 -21.32 -3.17
CA THR A 252 -8.20 -21.31 -3.19
C THR A 252 -7.55 -19.95 -2.91
N TYR A 253 -8.28 -18.84 -2.79
CA TYR A 253 -7.64 -17.52 -2.67
C TYR A 253 -8.19 -16.69 -1.51
N CYS A 254 -8.32 -17.30 -0.33
CA CYS A 254 -8.60 -16.56 0.90
C CYS A 254 -7.30 -16.01 1.49
N VAL A 255 -7.10 -14.69 1.44
CA VAL A 255 -6.20 -14.03 2.41
C VAL A 255 -6.68 -14.47 3.80
N PRO A 256 -5.85 -15.10 4.65
CA PRO A 256 -6.31 -15.72 5.89
C PRO A 256 -7.05 -14.70 6.77
N VAL A 257 -8.09 -15.11 7.49
CA VAL A 257 -8.87 -14.24 8.41
C VAL A 257 -7.96 -13.43 9.36
N ALA A 258 -6.80 -13.97 9.72
CA ALA A 258 -5.75 -13.30 10.48
C ALA A 258 -5.22 -12.00 9.83
N SER A 259 -5.16 -11.91 8.50
CA SER A 259 -4.72 -10.68 7.80
C SER A 259 -5.73 -9.54 7.91
N ARG A 260 -7.04 -9.87 7.96
CA ARG A 260 -8.10 -8.85 8.10
C ARG A 260 -8.10 -8.25 9.48
N PHE A 261 -7.95 -9.09 10.50
CA PHE A 261 -7.84 -8.64 11.88
C PHE A 261 -6.61 -7.76 12.06
N TYR A 262 -5.45 -8.20 11.54
CA TYR A 262 -4.21 -7.43 11.55
C TYR A 262 -4.34 -6.04 10.91
N VAL A 263 -4.94 -5.98 9.72
CA VAL A 263 -5.18 -4.72 9.01
C VAL A 263 -6.10 -3.80 9.81
N ILE A 264 -7.21 -4.33 10.34
CA ILE A 264 -8.16 -3.55 11.14
C ILE A 264 -7.44 -2.99 12.36
N THR A 265 -6.60 -3.78 13.02
CA THR A 265 -5.76 -3.32 14.13
C THR A 265 -4.81 -2.21 13.71
N ARG A 266 -4.10 -2.34 12.57
CA ARG A 266 -3.14 -1.33 12.10
C ARG A 266 -3.81 -0.01 11.67
N LEU A 267 -4.95 -0.09 10.97
CA LEU A 267 -5.75 1.09 10.65
C LEU A 267 -6.30 1.75 11.92
N ALA A 268 -6.78 0.97 12.90
CA ALA A 268 -7.26 1.50 14.17
C ALA A 268 -6.14 2.20 14.96
N VAL A 269 -4.96 1.58 15.05
CA VAL A 269 -3.77 2.16 15.70
C VAL A 269 -3.33 3.43 14.97
N GLY A 270 -3.27 3.43 13.63
CA GLY A 270 -2.90 4.61 12.85
C GLY A 270 -3.88 5.78 13.04
N CYS A 271 -5.19 5.51 13.01
CA CYS A 271 -6.23 6.51 13.29
C CYS A 271 -6.12 7.05 14.73
N LEU A 272 -5.89 6.19 15.72
CA LEU A 272 -5.70 6.60 17.12
C LEU A 272 -4.47 7.50 17.28
N LEU A 273 -3.35 7.17 16.62
CA LEU A 273 -2.14 7.99 16.64
C LEU A 273 -2.35 9.34 15.95
N MET A 274 -3.08 9.39 14.84
CA MET A 274 -3.43 10.66 14.18
C MET A 274 -4.30 11.54 15.07
N VAL A 275 -5.32 10.98 15.74
CA VAL A 275 -6.17 11.72 16.68
C VAL A 275 -5.37 12.21 17.88
N ALA A 276 -4.49 11.37 18.44
CA ALA A 276 -3.61 11.75 19.55
C ALA A 276 -2.62 12.85 19.16
N GLY A 277 -2.02 12.76 17.97
CA GLY A 277 -1.12 13.79 17.45
C GLY A 277 -1.83 15.12 17.18
N LEU A 278 -3.06 15.08 16.67
CA LEU A 278 -3.88 16.29 16.44
C LEU A 278 -4.32 16.92 17.76
N ALA A 279 -4.77 16.12 18.73
CA ALA A 279 -5.11 16.58 20.07
C ALA A 279 -3.90 17.21 20.80
N LYS A 280 -2.71 16.65 20.60
CA LYS A 280 -1.45 17.22 21.12
C LYS A 280 -1.11 18.55 20.47
N ALA A 281 -1.39 18.71 19.18
CA ALA A 281 -1.19 19.97 18.46
C ALA A 281 -2.17 21.07 18.92
N THR A 282 -3.44 20.71 19.22
CA THR A 282 -4.46 21.67 19.65
C THR A 282 -4.37 22.04 21.14
N ALA A 283 -3.87 21.15 21.99
CA ALA A 283 -3.74 21.38 23.43
C ALA A 283 -2.55 22.27 23.84
N GLY A 284 -1.73 22.75 22.89
CA GLY A 284 -0.66 23.72 23.16
C GLY A 284 0.42 23.25 24.15
N GLN A 285 0.57 21.93 24.37
CA GLN A 285 1.56 21.43 25.32
C GLN A 285 2.98 21.71 24.80
N PRO A 286 3.84 22.41 25.58
CA PRO A 286 5.17 22.77 25.13
C PRO A 286 6.04 21.53 24.89
N MET A 287 6.80 21.57 23.79
CA MET A 287 7.93 20.69 23.53
C MET A 287 8.95 20.84 24.65
N LEU A 288 8.94 19.94 25.63
CA LEU A 288 10.02 19.83 26.61
C LEU A 288 11.02 18.77 26.11
N LEU A 289 12.08 19.26 25.50
CA LEU A 289 13.30 18.52 25.20
C LEU A 289 14.12 18.40 26.49
N ALA A 290 13.92 17.30 27.21
CA ALA A 290 14.87 16.79 28.21
C ALA A 290 14.61 15.28 28.36
N THR A 291 15.30 14.49 27.54
CA THR A 291 15.49 13.02 27.62
C THR A 291 14.25 12.15 27.88
N GLN A 292 13.65 11.65 26.78
CA GLN A 292 13.06 10.31 26.56
C GLN A 292 12.04 10.41 25.41
N TRP A 293 12.51 10.32 24.16
CA TRP A 293 11.75 10.29 22.88
C TRP A 293 10.25 10.68 22.94
N VAL A 294 9.97 11.95 23.24
CA VAL A 294 8.64 12.51 23.01
C VAL A 294 8.59 12.96 21.55
N ALA A 295 7.99 12.13 20.69
CA ALA A 295 7.79 12.49 19.30
C ALA A 295 6.97 13.80 19.21
N PRO A 296 7.43 14.83 18.47
CA PRO A 296 6.62 15.99 18.15
C PRO A 296 5.30 15.55 17.51
N SER A 297 4.24 16.34 17.68
CA SER A 297 2.90 16.02 17.15
C SER A 297 2.93 15.70 15.66
N SER A 298 3.80 16.36 14.89
CA SER A 298 4.06 16.07 13.48
C SER A 298 4.59 14.65 13.23
N ILE A 299 5.49 14.14 14.07
CA ILE A 299 6.03 12.78 13.95
C ILE A 299 5.00 11.74 14.37
N VAL A 300 4.18 12.01 15.40
CA VAL A 300 3.09 11.11 15.79
C VAL A 300 2.02 11.02 14.70
N ILE A 301 1.67 12.15 14.07
CA ILE A 301 0.75 12.19 12.93
C ILE A 301 1.37 11.46 11.73
N ALA A 302 2.65 11.72 11.41
CA ALA A 302 3.35 11.04 10.33
C ALA A 302 3.43 9.53 10.54
N TRP A 303 3.64 9.09 11.79
CA TRP A 303 3.62 7.67 12.15
C TRP A 303 2.22 7.06 12.05
N GLY A 304 1.18 7.78 12.46
CA GLY A 304 -0.21 7.35 12.30
C GLY A 304 -0.59 7.20 10.82
N VAL A 305 -0.19 8.16 9.97
CA VAL A 305 -0.35 8.08 8.50
C VAL A 305 0.42 6.89 7.94
N PHE A 306 1.65 6.66 8.42
CA PHE A 306 2.46 5.52 8.01
C PHE A 306 1.85 4.17 8.40
N GLU A 307 1.33 4.01 9.62
CA GLU A 307 0.64 2.77 10.07
C GLU A 307 -0.64 2.52 9.24
N CYS A 308 -1.39 3.59 8.92
CA CYS A 308 -2.55 3.50 8.03
C CYS A 308 -2.14 3.10 6.61
N LEU A 309 -1.09 3.70 6.06
CA LEU A 309 -0.52 3.35 4.76
C LEU A 309 0.00 1.91 4.74
N LEU A 310 0.62 1.46 5.83
CA LEU A 310 1.14 0.11 5.98
C LEU A 310 0.01 -0.93 6.05
N GLY A 311 -1.04 -0.65 6.82
CA GLY A 311 -2.26 -1.45 6.88
C GLY A 311 -2.96 -1.52 5.51
N TRP A 312 -3.00 -0.42 4.78
CA TRP A 312 -3.56 -0.36 3.44
C TRP A 312 -2.68 -1.09 2.40
N VAL A 313 -1.37 -0.92 2.46
CA VAL A 313 -0.41 -1.63 1.60
C VAL A 313 -0.48 -3.14 1.84
N THR A 314 -0.61 -3.56 3.09
CA THR A 314 -0.79 -4.98 3.43
C THR A 314 -2.14 -5.55 2.98
N LEU A 315 -3.21 -4.74 2.98
CA LEU A 315 -4.46 -5.14 2.34
C LEU A 315 -4.32 -5.36 0.84
N THR A 316 -3.66 -4.44 0.15
CA THR A 316 -3.73 -4.33 -1.30
C THR A 316 -2.66 -5.15 -2.00
N PHE A 317 -1.47 -5.26 -1.42
CA PHE A 317 -0.28 -5.74 -2.11
C PHE A 317 0.36 -6.97 -1.45
N VAL A 318 -0.32 -7.67 -0.54
CA VAL A 318 0.17 -8.96 0.01
C VAL A 318 0.34 -10.04 -1.07
N ALA A 319 -0.21 -9.84 -2.27
CA ALA A 319 0.09 -10.66 -3.45
C ALA A 319 1.49 -10.41 -4.06
N HIS A 320 2.16 -9.30 -3.73
CA HIS A 320 3.48 -8.95 -4.27
C HIS A 320 4.60 -9.30 -3.28
N GLY A 321 5.37 -10.33 -3.64
CA GLY A 321 6.51 -10.83 -2.88
C GLY A 321 7.49 -9.79 -2.30
N PRO A 322 7.95 -8.76 -3.05
CA PRO A 322 8.93 -7.80 -2.54
C PRO A 322 8.37 -6.85 -1.46
N LEU A 323 7.10 -6.47 -1.54
CA LEU A 323 6.53 -5.48 -0.63
C LEU A 323 6.25 -6.06 0.77
N HIS A 324 5.89 -7.34 0.82
CA HIS A 324 5.81 -8.09 2.07
C HIS A 324 7.17 -8.31 2.73
N ARG A 325 8.24 -8.49 1.94
CA ARG A 325 9.62 -8.56 2.47
C ARG A 325 10.03 -7.25 3.11
N LEU A 326 9.70 -6.12 2.48
CA LEU A 326 9.93 -4.79 3.05
C LEU A 326 9.15 -4.60 4.36
N LEU A 327 7.88 -5.02 4.39
CA LEU A 327 7.02 -4.98 5.58
C LEU A 327 7.62 -5.77 6.75
N LEU A 328 8.06 -7.01 6.52
CA LEU A 328 8.70 -7.84 7.54
C LEU A 328 9.94 -7.16 8.11
N VAL A 329 10.76 -6.52 7.26
CA VAL A 329 11.95 -5.78 7.70
C VAL A 329 11.55 -4.62 8.61
N MET A 330 10.56 -3.82 8.23
CA MET A 330 10.15 -2.66 9.03
C MET A 330 9.55 -3.05 10.39
N ILE A 331 8.68 -4.07 10.43
CA ILE A 331 8.10 -4.58 11.68
C ILE A 331 9.21 -5.15 12.59
N SER A 332 10.19 -5.85 12.01
CA SER A 332 11.32 -6.40 12.78
C SER A 332 12.21 -5.30 13.37
N VAL A 333 12.45 -4.21 12.62
CA VAL A 333 13.22 -3.06 13.10
C VAL A 333 12.48 -2.38 14.25
N PHE A 334 11.17 -2.15 14.12
CA PHE A 334 10.38 -1.51 15.16
C PHE A 334 10.31 -2.34 16.45
N ALA A 335 10.03 -3.65 16.33
CA ALA A 335 10.03 -4.57 17.46
C ALA A 335 11.41 -4.59 18.17
N SER A 336 12.50 -4.50 17.40
CA SER A 336 13.86 -4.44 17.95
C SER A 336 14.11 -3.15 18.74
N LEU A 337 13.62 -2.01 18.25
CA LEU A 337 13.72 -0.72 18.94
C LEU A 337 12.93 -0.72 20.26
N LEU A 338 11.71 -1.28 20.26
CA LEU A 338 10.90 -1.44 21.48
C LEU A 338 11.58 -2.37 22.49
N LEU A 339 12.17 -3.46 22.02
CA LEU A 339 12.89 -4.41 22.88
C LEU A 339 14.15 -3.78 23.48
N LEU A 340 14.85 -2.93 22.73
CA LEU A 340 15.96 -2.12 23.24
C LEU A 340 15.51 -1.12 24.30
N GLN A 341 14.40 -0.42 24.09
CA GLN A 341 13.86 0.50 25.10
C GLN A 341 13.48 -0.24 26.39
N TRP A 342 12.84 -1.40 26.25
CA TRP A 342 12.52 -2.26 27.39
C TRP A 342 13.78 -2.72 28.14
N ALA A 343 14.83 -3.12 27.41
CA ALA A 343 16.11 -3.51 28.00
C ALA A 343 16.81 -2.37 28.77
N HIS A 344 16.55 -1.11 28.40
CA HIS A 344 17.04 0.09 29.10
C HIS A 344 16.11 0.54 30.24
N GLY A 345 15.15 -0.29 30.64
CA GLY A 345 14.26 -0.04 31.79
C GLY A 345 13.02 0.79 31.47
N ALA A 346 12.74 1.09 30.20
CA ALA A 346 11.48 1.73 29.83
C ALA A 346 10.32 0.73 29.96
N THR A 347 9.26 1.12 30.65
CA THR A 347 8.08 0.27 30.86
C THR A 347 6.90 0.66 29.95
N GLN A 348 6.89 1.88 29.41
CA GLN A 348 5.78 2.43 28.64
C GLN A 348 6.22 3.19 27.37
N CYS A 349 5.53 2.97 26.25
CA CYS A 349 5.61 3.80 25.04
C CYS A 349 4.75 5.05 25.29
N GLN A 350 5.36 6.23 25.42
CA GLN A 350 4.65 7.52 25.58
C GLN A 350 4.08 8.07 24.26
N CYS A 351 3.82 7.16 23.32
CA CYS A 351 3.42 7.43 21.94
C CYS A 351 2.01 8.05 21.87
N LEU A 352 1.22 7.91 22.94
CA LEU A 352 -0.12 8.49 23.14
C LEU A 352 -0.16 9.60 24.22
N GLY A 353 0.98 10.18 24.59
CA GLY A 353 1.06 11.22 25.62
C GLY A 353 1.06 10.63 27.03
N SER A 354 0.18 11.12 27.91
CA SER A 354 0.09 10.69 29.32
C SER A 354 -0.42 9.26 29.51
N VAL A 355 -1.04 8.68 28.47
CA VAL A 355 -1.48 7.29 28.47
C VAL A 355 -0.39 6.44 27.83
N GLY A 356 0.49 5.88 28.65
CA GLY A 356 1.55 4.98 28.21
C GLY A 356 1.03 3.58 27.89
N LEU A 357 1.34 3.05 26.70
CA LEU A 357 1.08 1.64 26.39
C LEU A 357 2.24 0.77 26.92
N PRO A 358 1.98 -0.36 27.59
CA PRO A 358 3.04 -1.25 28.04
C PRO A 358 3.88 -1.76 26.86
N ILE A 359 5.20 -1.58 26.92
CA ILE A 359 6.10 -1.98 25.82
C ILE A 359 6.01 -3.49 25.56
N GLN A 360 5.80 -4.29 26.61
CA GLN A 360 5.63 -5.75 26.53
C GLN A 360 4.43 -6.16 25.66
N ALA A 361 3.32 -5.40 25.75
CA ALA A 361 2.12 -5.66 24.96
C ALA A 361 2.35 -5.35 23.46
N MET A 362 3.12 -4.30 23.17
CA MET A 362 3.51 -3.93 21.80
C MET A 362 4.45 -4.98 21.18
N ILE A 363 5.46 -5.44 21.92
CA ILE A 363 6.36 -6.51 21.48
C ILE A 363 5.58 -7.81 21.21
N GLY A 364 4.64 -8.16 22.09
CA GLY A 364 3.78 -9.34 21.92
C GLY A 364 2.93 -9.25 20.65
N LEU A 365 2.35 -8.08 20.36
CA LEU A 365 1.60 -7.83 19.14
C LEU A 365 2.48 -8.01 17.89
N ASP A 366 3.65 -7.36 17.86
CA ASP A 366 4.58 -7.45 16.72
C ASP A 366 5.09 -8.89 16.50
N PHE A 367 5.32 -9.65 17.56
CA PHE A 367 5.71 -11.06 17.47
C PHE A 367 4.61 -11.93 16.83
N VAL A 368 3.36 -11.79 17.29
CA VAL A 368 2.21 -12.51 16.71
C VAL A 368 2.06 -12.20 15.22
N VAL A 369 2.32 -10.95 14.83
CA VAL A 369 2.26 -10.50 13.45
C VAL A 369 3.37 -11.13 12.61
N CYS A 370 4.61 -11.11 13.09
CA CYS A 370 5.73 -11.75 12.42
C CYS A 370 5.48 -13.26 12.21
N VAL A 371 4.96 -13.96 13.23
CA VAL A 371 4.60 -15.38 13.13
C VAL A 371 3.51 -15.61 12.08
N CYS A 372 2.45 -14.79 12.09
CA CYS A 372 1.37 -14.88 11.08
C CYS A 372 1.90 -14.69 9.65
N LEU A 373 2.80 -13.73 9.43
CA LEU A 373 3.41 -13.47 8.12
C LEU A 373 4.34 -14.62 7.68
N ILE A 374 5.11 -15.19 8.61
CA ILE A 374 5.99 -16.35 8.35
C ILE A 374 5.18 -17.60 8.00
N LEU A 375 4.08 -17.87 8.71
CA LEU A 375 3.24 -19.05 8.44
C LEU A 375 2.51 -18.96 7.09
N GLN A 376 2.28 -17.76 6.56
CA GLN A 376 1.71 -17.55 5.22
C GLN A 376 2.71 -17.82 4.07
N ARG A 377 3.99 -18.10 4.38
CA ARG A 377 5.07 -18.35 3.41
C ARG A 377 4.83 -19.56 2.49
N GLY A 378 4.05 -20.56 2.91
CA GLY A 378 3.78 -21.76 2.10
C GLY A 378 3.06 -21.48 0.77
N TRP A 379 2.37 -20.35 0.67
CA TRP A 379 1.62 -19.94 -0.51
C TRP A 379 2.51 -19.31 -1.61
N TRP A 380 3.80 -19.04 -1.30
CA TRP A 380 4.65 -18.13 -2.06
C TRP A 380 5.59 -18.82 -3.06
N SER A 381 5.91 -20.09 -2.83
CA SER A 381 6.71 -20.89 -3.76
C SER A 381 5.98 -21.18 -5.08
N ARG A 382 4.66 -20.95 -5.14
CA ARG A 382 3.84 -21.24 -6.32
C ARG A 382 3.67 -20.04 -7.27
N THR A 383 3.99 -18.81 -6.86
CA THR A 383 3.61 -17.60 -7.61
C THR A 383 4.74 -16.62 -7.93
N SER A 384 6.01 -16.94 -7.63
CA SER A 384 7.13 -16.04 -7.93
C SER A 384 8.19 -16.69 -8.81
N SER A 385 8.04 -16.55 -10.13
CA SER A 385 9.15 -16.59 -11.07
C SER A 385 9.80 -15.19 -11.12
N MET A 386 10.71 -14.89 -10.19
CA MET A 386 11.70 -13.81 -10.37
C MET A 386 13.09 -14.46 -10.49
N PRO A 387 13.95 -14.02 -11.42
CA PRO A 387 15.26 -14.63 -11.62
C PRO A 387 16.15 -14.39 -10.39
N PRO A 388 17.00 -15.36 -10.01
CA PRO A 388 17.89 -15.20 -8.87
C PRO A 388 19.01 -14.22 -9.25
N GLY A 389 19.06 -13.08 -8.58
CA GLY A 389 20.12 -12.09 -8.72
C GLY A 389 20.80 -11.81 -7.38
N LEU A 390 22.11 -11.56 -7.43
CA LEU A 390 23.01 -11.29 -6.30
C LEU A 390 22.45 -10.28 -5.29
N LEU A 391 21.75 -9.24 -5.76
CA LEU A 391 21.09 -8.22 -4.92
C LEU A 391 20.00 -8.79 -4.01
N GLY A 392 19.27 -9.82 -4.46
CA GLY A 392 18.25 -10.50 -3.65
C GLY A 392 18.86 -11.35 -2.53
N GLU A 393 20.05 -11.91 -2.76
CA GLU A 393 20.79 -12.67 -1.75
C GLU A 393 21.47 -11.76 -0.74
N VAL A 394 22.09 -10.66 -1.18
CA VAL A 394 22.68 -9.64 -0.28
C VAL A 394 21.61 -9.06 0.66
N ALA A 395 20.41 -8.75 0.16
CA ALA A 395 19.28 -8.32 0.99
C ALA A 395 18.83 -9.40 1.99
N ASN A 396 18.95 -10.69 1.63
CA ASN A 396 18.62 -11.82 2.51
C ASN A 396 19.66 -12.06 3.63
N TYR A 397 20.90 -11.59 3.48
CA TYR A 397 21.91 -11.67 4.55
C TYR A 397 21.97 -10.39 5.40
N ALA A 398 21.75 -9.22 4.78
CA ALA A 398 21.73 -7.93 5.48
C ALA A 398 20.68 -7.87 6.62
N ARG A 399 19.54 -8.57 6.47
CA ARG A 399 18.47 -8.66 7.49
C ARG A 399 18.87 -9.35 8.80
N PHE A 400 19.96 -10.11 8.82
CA PHE A 400 20.47 -10.77 10.03
C PHE A 400 21.70 -10.06 10.59
N ILE A 401 22.53 -9.49 9.71
CA ILE A 401 23.80 -8.88 10.10
C ILE A 401 23.58 -7.50 10.72
N LEU A 402 22.71 -6.67 10.15
CA LEU A 402 22.54 -5.29 10.60
C LEU A 402 21.94 -5.16 12.01
N PRO A 403 20.89 -5.91 12.40
CA PRO A 403 20.37 -5.87 13.77
C PRO A 403 21.35 -6.42 14.81
N VAL A 404 22.11 -7.46 14.45
CA VAL A 404 23.12 -8.07 15.32
C VAL A 404 24.32 -7.13 15.52
N LEU A 405 24.78 -6.44 14.48
CA LEU A 405 25.83 -5.43 14.59
C LEU A 405 25.37 -4.21 15.39
N LEU A 406 24.12 -3.75 15.21
CA LEU A 406 23.56 -2.65 16.00
C LEU A 406 23.40 -3.03 17.48
N ALA A 407 22.92 -4.24 17.75
CA ALA A 407 22.78 -4.77 19.11
C ALA A 407 24.15 -4.96 19.78
N ALA A 408 25.15 -5.48 19.07
CA ALA A 408 26.51 -5.62 19.57
C ALA A 408 27.18 -4.25 19.86
N ALA A 409 26.95 -3.26 18.99
CA ALA A 409 27.46 -1.90 19.18
C ALA A 409 26.83 -1.20 20.40
N VAL A 410 25.54 -1.42 20.65
CA VAL A 410 24.84 -0.82 21.80
C VAL A 410 25.18 -1.54 23.11
N LEU A 411 25.23 -2.87 23.11
CA LEU A 411 25.59 -3.67 24.28
C LEU A 411 27.06 -3.46 24.71
N GLY A 412 27.96 -3.18 23.77
CA GLY A 412 29.38 -2.93 24.06
C GLY A 412 29.70 -1.50 24.52
N PHE A 413 28.98 -0.48 24.02
CA PHE A 413 29.42 0.92 24.12
C PHE A 413 28.38 1.89 24.73
N GLY A 414 27.18 1.43 25.10
CA GLY A 414 26.17 2.22 25.81
C GLY A 414 25.44 3.29 24.98
N SER A 415 26.01 3.75 23.86
CA SER A 415 25.32 4.58 22.85
C SER A 415 25.91 4.41 21.44
N PRO A 416 25.10 4.62 20.36
CA PRO A 416 25.59 4.56 18.97
C PRO A 416 26.68 5.59 18.65
N ARG A 417 26.64 6.77 19.28
CA ARG A 417 27.66 7.82 19.10
C ARG A 417 28.95 7.49 19.84
N SER A 418 28.87 6.82 21.00
CA SER A 418 30.03 6.34 21.76
C SER A 418 30.78 5.23 21.02
N ALA A 419 30.06 4.35 20.32
CA ALA A 419 30.66 3.33 19.44
C ALA A 419 31.42 3.96 18.25
N ILE A 420 30.85 5.01 17.64
CA ILE A 420 31.49 5.77 16.56
C ILE A 420 32.71 6.54 17.08
N GLY A 421 32.64 7.14 18.26
CA GLY A 421 33.77 7.83 18.91
C GLY A 421 34.94 6.89 19.23
N TYR A 422 34.67 5.67 19.72
CA TYR A 422 35.70 4.65 19.94
C TYR A 422 36.35 4.19 18.62
N LEU A 423 35.56 3.97 17.57
CA LEU A 423 36.06 3.64 16.22
C LEU A 423 36.82 4.80 15.57
N ALA A 424 36.49 6.05 15.95
CA ALA A 424 37.19 7.27 15.54
C ALA A 424 38.43 7.58 16.40
N GLY A 425 38.76 6.75 17.40
CA GLY A 425 39.98 6.85 18.21
C GLY A 425 39.88 7.74 19.47
N SER A 426 38.69 8.14 19.91
CA SER A 426 38.54 8.94 21.14
C SER A 426 38.85 8.11 22.40
N SER A 427 39.77 8.60 23.23
CA SER A 427 40.28 7.91 24.43
C SER A 427 39.36 8.00 25.66
N VAL A 428 38.45 8.99 25.70
CA VAL A 428 37.54 9.27 26.82
C VAL A 428 36.09 9.28 26.34
N LEU A 429 35.21 8.59 27.08
CA LEU A 429 33.77 8.50 26.83
C LEU A 429 32.99 9.24 27.92
N VAL A 430 31.85 9.83 27.55
CA VAL A 430 30.94 10.51 28.48
C VAL A 430 29.58 9.84 28.44
N LYS A 431 28.97 9.66 29.61
CA LYS A 431 27.61 9.10 29.73
C LYS A 431 26.54 10.01 29.14
N SER A 432 26.68 11.33 29.29
CA SER A 432 25.88 12.35 28.62
C SER A 432 26.72 13.60 28.36
N GLN A 433 26.79 14.05 27.10
CA GLN A 433 27.50 15.29 26.74
C GLN A 433 26.68 16.55 27.04
N GLU A 434 25.38 16.42 27.35
CA GLU A 434 24.51 17.53 27.73
C GLU A 434 23.84 17.26 29.07
N GLN A 435 23.81 18.26 29.94
CA GLN A 435 23.07 18.21 31.21
C GLN A 435 22.31 19.51 31.47
N PHE A 436 21.15 19.35 32.12
CA PHE A 436 20.32 20.46 32.56
C PHE A 436 20.64 20.80 34.02
N ALA A 437 21.06 22.04 34.28
CA ALA A 437 21.53 22.49 35.58
C ALA A 437 20.43 23.03 36.50
N GLY A 438 19.19 23.10 36.02
CA GLY A 438 18.05 23.56 36.80
C GLY A 438 17.61 24.99 36.45
N ARG A 439 16.79 25.56 37.34
CA ARG A 439 16.29 26.94 37.25
C ARG A 439 17.12 27.83 38.17
N VAL A 440 17.56 28.98 37.67
CA VAL A 440 18.45 29.89 38.39
C VAL A 440 18.02 31.35 38.21
N GLU A 441 18.30 32.18 39.20
CA GLU A 441 18.07 33.63 39.11
C GLU A 441 19.27 34.31 38.42
N PRO A 442 19.08 35.51 37.82
CA PRO A 442 20.18 36.25 37.22
C PRO A 442 21.32 36.50 38.23
N GLY A 443 22.52 35.99 37.94
CA GLY A 443 23.69 36.09 38.84
C GLY A 443 23.99 34.85 39.68
N ASP A 444 23.06 33.89 39.77
CA ASP A 444 23.29 32.62 40.46
C ASP A 444 24.16 31.65 39.65
N THR A 445 24.77 30.70 40.35
CA THR A 445 25.60 29.65 39.73
C THR A 445 24.92 28.29 39.81
N ALA A 446 24.64 27.69 38.66
CA ALA A 446 24.12 26.32 38.54
C ALA A 446 25.28 25.32 38.41
N THR A 447 25.22 24.18 39.09
CA THR A 447 26.29 23.16 39.07
C THR A 447 25.76 21.82 38.58
N THR A 448 26.47 21.17 37.63
CA THR A 448 26.13 19.85 37.08
C THR A 448 27.35 18.93 37.05
N ALA A 449 27.15 17.62 37.22
CA ALA A 449 28.23 16.63 37.31
C ALA A 449 28.23 15.69 36.11
N PHE A 450 29.31 15.67 35.35
CA PHE A 450 29.51 14.82 34.18
C PHE A 450 30.36 13.61 34.53
N GLU A 451 29.86 12.40 34.27
CA GLU A 451 30.62 11.15 34.41
C GLU A 451 31.50 10.92 33.16
N LEU A 452 32.82 11.00 33.34
CA LEU A 452 33.84 10.69 32.34
C LEU A 452 34.41 9.31 32.59
N ARG A 453 34.54 8.50 31.53
CA ARG A 453 35.15 7.17 31.60
C ARG A 453 36.31 7.06 30.63
N ASN A 454 37.46 6.64 31.13
CA ASN A 454 38.62 6.35 30.28
C ASN A 454 38.43 5.00 29.55
N ALA A 455 38.34 5.02 28.23
CA ALA A 455 38.21 3.81 27.41
C ALA A 455 39.57 3.28 26.92
N SER A 456 40.65 4.03 27.14
CA SER A 456 42.02 3.69 26.77
C SER A 456 42.69 2.77 27.80
N ASN A 457 43.73 2.06 27.35
CA ASN A 457 44.64 1.31 28.22
C ASN A 457 45.75 2.19 28.83
N LYS A 458 45.78 3.49 28.51
CA LYS A 458 46.71 4.47 29.08
C LYS A 458 45.96 5.43 30.01
N SER A 459 46.63 5.93 31.03
CA SER A 459 46.09 7.03 31.85
C SER A 459 45.93 8.28 30.99
N VAL A 460 44.75 8.89 31.03
CA VAL A 460 44.48 10.14 30.30
C VAL A 460 44.34 11.26 31.32
N ARG A 461 45.13 12.32 31.15
CA ARG A 461 45.07 13.51 32.00
C ARG A 461 44.21 14.58 31.34
N VAL A 462 43.20 15.05 32.06
CA VAL A 462 42.39 16.21 31.70
C VAL A 462 43.11 17.44 32.23
N LEU A 463 43.65 18.26 31.32
CA LEU A 463 44.51 19.39 31.64
C LEU A 463 43.70 20.62 32.08
N GLY A 464 42.52 20.80 31.50
CA GLY A 464 41.68 21.97 31.73
C GLY A 464 40.44 21.96 30.85
N ALA A 465 39.62 22.99 30.99
CA ALA A 465 38.46 23.24 30.15
C ALA A 465 38.53 24.64 29.56
N LYS A 466 38.25 24.78 28.26
CA LYS A 466 38.04 26.07 27.60
C LYS A 466 36.53 26.31 27.53
N GLY A 467 36.03 27.15 28.44
CA GLY A 467 34.63 27.57 28.47
C GLY A 467 34.38 28.89 27.74
N SER A 468 33.10 29.19 27.50
CA SER A 468 32.64 30.56 27.25
C SER A 468 32.84 31.44 28.51
N CYS A 469 32.75 32.77 28.37
CA CYS A 469 33.01 33.73 29.46
C CYS A 469 32.16 33.56 30.74
N ARG A 470 31.19 32.64 30.77
CA ARG A 470 30.27 32.36 31.90
C ARG A 470 30.24 30.90 32.34
N CYS A 471 31.02 30.03 31.70
CA CYS A 471 31.10 28.60 32.03
C CYS A 471 32.46 28.34 32.67
N ILE A 472 32.46 28.01 33.96
CA ILE A 472 33.65 27.86 34.78
C ILE A 472 33.70 26.41 35.25
N ALA A 473 34.63 25.62 34.68
CA ALA A 473 34.96 24.29 35.19
C ALA A 473 36.32 24.39 35.89
N ILE A 474 36.36 24.59 37.21
CA ILE A 474 37.61 24.87 37.92
C ILE A 474 37.87 23.91 39.10
N ASP A 475 36.84 23.41 39.79
CA ASP A 475 37.09 22.79 41.10
C ASP A 475 37.76 21.40 41.04
N ASP A 476 37.54 20.64 39.96
CA ASP A 476 37.94 19.23 39.87
C ASP A 476 39.09 18.97 38.86
N LEU A 477 39.75 20.02 38.35
CA LEU A 477 40.82 19.92 37.33
C LEU A 477 42.18 20.46 37.85
N PRO A 478 43.33 19.85 37.47
CA PRO A 478 43.48 18.74 36.51
C PRO A 478 43.17 17.37 37.13
N LEU A 479 42.46 16.53 36.37
CA LEU A 479 42.06 15.18 36.77
C LEU A 479 42.85 14.13 35.97
N THR A 480 43.31 13.07 36.62
CA THR A 480 43.97 11.94 35.93
C THR A 480 43.06 10.73 36.00
N LEU A 481 42.61 10.24 34.85
CA LEU A 481 41.76 9.06 34.74
C LEU A 481 42.66 7.83 34.50
N ALA A 482 42.70 6.89 35.44
CA ALA A 482 43.37 5.61 35.22
C ALA A 482 42.65 4.79 34.13
N PRO A 483 43.31 3.79 33.51
CA PRO A 483 42.68 2.95 32.50
C PRO A 483 41.37 2.34 33.01
N LYS A 484 40.28 2.47 32.24
CA LYS A 484 38.92 1.98 32.56
C LYS A 484 38.23 2.60 33.77
N GLU A 485 38.83 3.62 34.39
CA GLU A 485 38.26 4.34 35.52
C GLU A 485 37.15 5.31 35.07
N THR A 486 36.19 5.55 35.97
CA THR A 486 35.11 6.52 35.79
C THR A 486 35.18 7.53 36.92
N GLU A 487 35.21 8.82 36.58
CA GLU A 487 35.24 9.93 37.53
C GLU A 487 34.21 10.99 37.13
N SER A 488 33.80 11.81 38.09
CA SER A 488 32.85 12.89 37.85
C SER A 488 33.53 14.26 37.85
N ILE A 489 33.23 15.09 36.85
CA ILE A 489 33.67 16.50 36.82
C ILE A 489 32.46 17.41 36.98
N ARG A 490 32.55 18.40 37.86
CA ARG A 490 31.52 19.44 38.01
C ARG A 490 31.80 20.63 37.08
N ILE A 491 30.74 21.09 36.43
CA ILE A 491 30.74 22.30 35.60
C ILE A 491 29.76 23.31 36.21
N HIS A 492 30.25 24.53 36.41
CA HIS A 492 29.46 25.65 36.90
C HIS A 492 29.05 26.57 35.74
N LEU A 493 27.77 26.89 35.68
CA LEU A 493 27.19 27.84 34.75
C LEU A 493 26.70 29.05 35.53
N VAL A 494 27.23 30.23 35.20
CA VAL A 494 26.78 31.51 35.78
C VAL A 494 25.64 32.07 34.93
N ALA A 495 24.49 32.29 35.57
CA ALA A 495 23.28 32.80 34.94
C ALA A 495 23.48 34.24 34.44
N GLY A 496 23.10 34.48 33.18
CA GLY A 496 23.14 35.78 32.54
C GLY A 496 22.04 36.75 33.00
N PRO A 497 22.15 38.05 32.65
CA PRO A 497 21.16 39.06 33.02
C PRO A 497 19.84 38.96 32.23
N THR A 498 19.81 38.15 31.15
CA THR A 498 18.66 38.00 30.27
C THR A 498 17.84 36.78 30.67
N ALA A 499 16.55 36.98 30.92
CA ALA A 499 15.60 35.90 31.16
C ALA A 499 15.48 35.00 29.92
N GLY A 500 15.44 33.68 30.12
CA GLY A 500 15.33 32.70 29.04
C GLY A 500 16.23 31.47 29.23
N ILE A 501 16.29 30.65 28.19
CA ILE A 501 17.17 29.47 28.17
C ILE A 501 18.58 29.93 27.86
N GLN A 502 19.52 29.65 28.76
CA GLN A 502 20.94 29.87 28.53
C GLN A 502 21.62 28.52 28.29
N HIS A 503 22.35 28.43 27.19
CA HIS A 503 23.14 27.27 26.81
C HIS A 503 24.60 27.68 26.69
N GLU A 504 25.47 27.02 27.43
CA GLU A 504 26.91 27.25 27.40
C GLU A 504 27.63 25.93 27.15
N SER A 505 28.85 26.02 26.61
CA SER A 505 29.67 24.84 26.35
C SER A 505 31.08 25.01 26.92
N ALA A 506 31.64 23.89 27.36
CA ALA A 506 33.01 23.77 27.83
C ALA A 506 33.73 22.68 27.04
N GLU A 507 34.86 23.05 26.43
CA GLU A 507 35.74 22.14 25.70
C GLU A 507 36.80 21.58 26.66
N LEU A 508 36.77 20.29 26.96
CA LEU A 508 37.81 19.64 27.75
C LEU A 508 39.06 19.40 26.91
N LEU A 509 40.21 19.79 27.47
CA LEU A 509 41.53 19.63 26.90
C LEU A 509 42.25 18.46 27.58
N PHE A 510 42.78 17.55 26.77
CA PHE A 510 43.49 16.37 27.22
C PHE A 510 44.97 16.44 26.84
N ASP A 511 45.82 15.71 27.57
CA ASP A 511 47.27 15.63 27.31
C ASP A 511 47.59 14.91 25.98
N ASP A 512 46.66 14.08 25.50
CA ASP A 512 46.68 13.58 24.13
C ASP A 512 46.06 14.65 23.21
N SER A 513 46.92 15.32 22.42
CA SER A 513 46.57 16.43 21.53
C SER A 513 45.56 16.09 20.41
N THR A 514 45.08 14.85 20.35
CA THR A 514 44.11 14.37 19.36
C THR A 514 42.67 14.28 19.85
N SER A 515 42.42 14.43 21.15
CA SER A 515 41.07 14.37 21.72
C SER A 515 40.64 15.72 22.28
N THR A 516 39.54 16.27 21.79
CA THR A 516 38.76 17.31 22.46
C THR A 516 37.35 16.81 22.70
N LEU A 517 36.76 17.20 23.83
CA LEU A 517 35.44 16.75 24.23
C LEU A 517 34.60 17.95 24.65
N MET A 518 33.51 18.18 23.92
CA MET A 518 32.57 19.26 24.21
C MET A 518 31.52 18.79 25.21
N LEU A 519 31.35 19.55 26.29
CA LEU A 519 30.28 19.37 27.28
C LEU A 519 29.35 20.58 27.23
N GLY A 520 28.05 20.34 27.11
CA GLY A 520 27.01 21.37 27.08
C GLY A 520 26.23 21.43 28.40
N VAL A 521 26.10 22.63 28.96
CA VAL A 521 25.29 22.88 30.16
C VAL A 521 24.17 23.84 29.80
N THR A 522 22.94 23.48 30.15
CA THR A 522 21.76 24.32 29.91
C THR A 522 21.09 24.67 31.22
N ALA A 523 20.73 25.95 31.40
CA ALA A 523 19.98 26.43 32.56
C ALA A 523 18.82 27.32 32.11
N LEU A 524 17.75 27.36 32.92
CA LEU A 524 16.63 28.28 32.71
C LEU A 524 16.78 29.49 33.65
N VAL A 525 17.03 30.67 33.09
CA VAL A 525 17.15 31.92 33.84
C VAL A 525 15.77 32.55 34.01
N HIS A 526 15.31 32.70 35.26
CA HIS A 526 14.04 33.35 35.54
C HIS A 526 14.11 34.87 35.25
N PRO A 527 13.02 35.50 34.76
CA PRO A 527 12.91 36.95 34.79
C PRO A 527 12.91 37.39 36.25
N ASN A 528 13.78 38.35 36.58
CA ASN A 528 13.81 38.95 37.91
C ASN A 528 12.39 39.42 38.29
N PRO A 529 11.90 39.16 39.52
CA PRO A 529 10.67 39.77 40.00
C PRO A 529 10.76 41.30 40.05
#